data_AF-A0A3D3K273-F1
#
_entry.id   AF-A0A3D3K273-F1
#
_cell.length_a   1.000
_cell.length_b   1.000
_cell.length_c   1.000
_cell.angle_alpha   90.00
_cell.angle_beta   90.00
_cell.angle_gamma   90.00
#
_symmetry.space_group_name_H-M   'P 1'
#
loop_
_entity.id
_entity.type
_entity.pdbx_description
1 polymer ?
#
loop_
_entity_poly.entity_id
_entity_poly.type
_entity_poly.pdbx_seq_one_letter_code
_entity_poly.pdbx_strand_id
1 'polypeptide(L)'
;MEIFGRDLLKKIQNAELHGEHAHAIYSPPYRPLFSYEEILTRNPKFAAVNILLYLKEDQWWFPLIVRSTNENDRHSGQISLPGGKKEESDQDFAQTAKRETSEEMGVDEHY
;
A
#
# COMPACT_ATOMS: atom_id res chain seq x y z
N MET A 1 5.94 33.23 1.03
CA MET A 1 4.93 32.18 0.77
C MET A 1 5.60 30.87 1.12
N GLU A 2 5.26 30.27 2.26
CA GLU A 2 5.91 29.03 2.69
C GLU A 2 5.62 27.92 1.68
N ILE A 3 6.68 27.27 1.21
CA ILE A 3 6.66 26.20 0.23
C ILE A 3 6.27 24.90 0.97
N PHE A 4 5.09 24.89 1.57
CA PHE A 4 4.66 23.77 2.38
C PHE A 4 4.41 22.56 1.46
N GLY A 5 5.11 21.45 1.72
CA GLY A 5 4.86 20.18 1.03
C GLY A 5 5.68 19.90 -0.22
N ARG A 6 6.31 20.86 -0.93
CA ARG A 6 7.09 20.49 -2.15
C ARG A 6 8.30 19.59 -1.86
N ASP A 7 8.75 19.51 -0.61
CA ASP A 7 9.84 18.63 -0.20
C ASP A 7 9.36 17.25 0.32
N LEU A 8 8.05 16.97 0.30
CA LEU A 8 7.48 15.71 0.81
C LEU A 8 8.13 14.49 0.15
N LEU A 9 8.27 14.50 -1.17
CA LEU A 9 8.93 13.41 -1.91
C LEU A 9 10.37 13.21 -1.43
N LYS A 10 11.11 14.30 -1.23
CA LYS A 10 12.48 14.25 -0.70
C LYS A 10 12.49 13.71 0.73
N LYS A 11 11.54 14.11 1.57
CA LYS A 11 11.40 13.58 2.94
C LYS A 11 11.11 12.08 2.94
N ILE A 12 10.18 11.61 2.11
CA ILE A 12 9.83 10.19 2.00
C ILE A 12 11.03 9.38 1.51
N GLN A 13 11.73 9.84 0.47
CA GLN A 13 12.90 9.16 -0.08
C GLN A 13 14.08 9.05 0.89
N ASN A 14 14.20 9.99 1.83
CA ASN A 14 15.26 10.00 2.84
C ASN A 14 14.77 9.54 4.22
N ALA A 15 13.50 9.11 4.34
CA ALA A 15 12.95 8.66 5.60
C ALA A 15 13.56 7.31 5.98
N GLU A 16 13.85 7.14 7.27
CA GLU A 16 14.23 5.85 7.80
C GLU A 16 13.00 4.92 7.79
N LEU A 17 13.14 3.75 7.16
CA LEU A 17 12.08 2.77 7.07
C LEU A 17 12.19 1.79 8.25
N HIS A 18 11.61 2.16 9.39
CA HIS A 18 11.68 1.36 10.61
C HIS A 18 11.01 -0.03 10.52
N GLY A 19 10.25 -0.32 9.46
CA GLY A 19 9.73 -1.64 9.13
C GLY A 19 9.00 -2.32 10.29
N GLU A 20 9.47 -3.51 10.68
CA GLU A 20 8.87 -4.33 11.75
C GLU A 20 8.80 -3.59 13.10
N HIS A 21 9.77 -2.73 13.41
CA HIS A 21 9.76 -1.97 14.67
C HIS A 21 8.60 -0.99 14.72
N ALA A 22 8.29 -0.30 13.61
CA ALA A 22 7.11 0.55 13.53
C ALA A 22 5.82 -0.26 13.61
N HIS A 23 5.74 -1.42 12.96
CA HIS A 23 4.59 -2.32 13.06
C HIS A 23 4.36 -2.83 14.48
N ALA A 24 5.42 -3.12 15.23
CA ALA A 24 5.33 -3.59 16.62
C ALA A 24 4.69 -2.54 17.55
N ILE A 25 5.01 -1.26 17.36
CA ILE A 25 4.45 -0.14 18.16
C ILE A 25 2.92 -0.05 18.02
N TYR A 26 2.40 -0.29 16.81
CA TYR A 26 0.96 -0.19 16.52
C TYR A 26 0.21 -1.53 16.54
N SER A 27 0.92 -2.64 16.74
CA SER A 27 0.28 -3.96 16.82
C SER A 27 -0.38 -4.15 18.19
N PRO A 28 -1.59 -4.75 18.24
CA PRO A 28 -2.18 -5.14 19.52
C PRO A 28 -1.21 -6.03 20.32
N PRO A 29 -1.15 -5.92 21.65
CA PRO A 29 -0.16 -6.62 22.47
C PRO A 29 -0.23 -8.15 22.38
N TYR A 30 -1.37 -8.69 21.93
CA TYR A 30 -1.60 -10.12 21.72
C TYR A 30 -1.37 -10.58 20.27
N ARG A 31 -1.04 -9.68 19.33
CA ARG A 31 -0.76 -10.07 17.95
C ARG A 31 0.62 -10.73 17.93
N PRO A 32 0.72 -12.01 17.54
CA PRO A 32 2.02 -12.64 17.38
C PRO A 32 2.80 -11.93 16.26
N LEU A 33 4.03 -11.53 16.57
CA LEU A 33 4.99 -11.05 15.60
C LEU A 33 5.73 -12.27 15.04
N PHE A 34 5.82 -12.34 13.72
CA PHE A 34 6.50 -13.41 13.01
C PHE A 34 7.66 -12.81 12.25
N SER A 35 8.80 -13.49 12.30
CA SER A 35 9.92 -13.21 11.39
C SER A 35 9.49 -13.44 9.94
N TYR A 36 10.24 -12.85 9.02
CA TYR A 36 10.01 -13.04 7.59
C TYR A 36 10.00 -14.52 7.18
N GLU A 37 10.94 -15.32 7.69
CA GLU A 37 11.01 -16.77 7.42
C GLU A 37 9.77 -17.51 7.91
N GLU A 38 9.30 -17.23 9.14
CA GLU A 38 8.08 -17.82 9.68
C GLU A 38 6.85 -17.44 8.84
N ILE A 39 6.78 -16.21 8.33
CA ILE A 39 5.73 -15.80 7.41
C ILE A 39 5.77 -16.65 6.14
N LEU A 40 6.94 -16.82 5.53
CA LEU A 40 7.11 -17.61 4.30
C LEU A 40 6.69 -19.07 4.48
N THR A 41 7.02 -19.71 5.61
CA THR A 41 6.61 -21.11 5.89
C THR A 41 5.11 -21.32 5.93
N ARG A 42 4.32 -20.26 6.08
CA ARG A 42 2.85 -20.30 6.09
C ARG A 42 2.21 -20.09 4.72
N ASN A 43 3.01 -20.04 3.66
CA ASN A 43 2.55 -19.87 2.29
C ASN A 43 1.64 -18.63 2.13
N PRO A 44 2.16 -17.42 2.40
CA PRO A 44 1.36 -16.21 2.39
C PRO A 44 0.89 -15.87 0.97
N LYS A 45 -0.25 -15.20 0.87
CA LYS A 45 -0.65 -14.55 -0.37
C LYS A 45 0.07 -13.20 -0.47
N PHE A 46 0.99 -13.11 -1.42
CA PHE A 46 1.70 -11.87 -1.71
C PHE A 46 0.77 -10.83 -2.34
N ALA A 47 0.92 -9.58 -1.93
CA ALA A 47 0.11 -8.45 -2.37
C ALA A 47 0.94 -7.16 -2.31
N ALA A 48 0.55 -6.17 -3.10
CA ALA A 48 1.12 -4.83 -3.07
C ALA A 48 0.02 -3.78 -3.16
N VAL A 49 0.24 -2.64 -2.51
CA VAL A 49 -0.66 -1.49 -2.52
C VAL A 49 0.09 -0.26 -2.98
N ASN A 50 -0.65 0.73 -3.48
CA ASN A 50 -0.08 1.98 -3.93
C ASN A 50 -0.56 3.16 -3.07
N ILE A 51 0.37 4.05 -2.72
CA ILE A 51 0.05 5.37 -2.16
C ILE A 51 0.30 6.38 -3.28
N LEU A 52 -0.72 6.58 -4.12
CA LEU A 52 -0.65 7.46 -5.27
C LEU A 52 -0.77 8.93 -4.84
N LEU A 53 0.37 9.60 -4.69
CA LEU A 53 0.44 11.01 -4.30
C LEU A 53 0.19 11.93 -5.50
N TYR A 54 -0.74 12.87 -5.36
CA TYR A 54 -0.98 13.93 -6.34
C TYR A 54 -1.23 15.28 -5.64
N LEU A 55 -0.93 16.37 -6.35
CA LEU A 55 -1.17 17.72 -5.86
C LEU A 55 -2.53 18.23 -6.35
N LYS A 56 -3.31 18.78 -5.42
CA LYS A 56 -4.54 19.52 -5.70
C LYS A 56 -4.61 20.71 -4.75
N GLU A 57 -4.80 21.91 -5.30
CA GLU A 57 -4.90 23.16 -4.52
C GLU A 57 -3.70 23.36 -3.55
N ASP A 58 -2.48 23.12 -4.05
CA ASP A 58 -1.22 23.18 -3.30
C ASP A 58 -1.15 22.27 -2.07
N GLN A 59 -2.00 21.22 -2.02
CA GLN A 59 -2.00 20.20 -0.98
C GLN A 59 -1.76 18.82 -1.58
N TRP A 60 -1.11 17.94 -0.82
CA TRP A 60 -0.93 16.54 -1.20
C TRP A 60 -2.16 15.72 -0.85
N TRP A 61 -2.59 14.92 -1.82
CA TRP A 61 -3.71 13.99 -1.70
C TRP A 61 -3.26 12.60 -2.16
N PHE A 62 -3.98 11.59 -1.71
CA PHE A 62 -3.92 10.24 -2.26
C PHE A 62 -5.31 9.61 -2.22
N PRO A 63 -5.67 8.76 -3.20
CA PRO A 63 -6.98 8.13 -3.24
C PRO A 63 -7.05 6.98 -2.23
N LEU A 64 -8.26 6.78 -1.71
CA LEU A 64 -8.67 5.57 -1.00
C LEU A 64 -9.85 4.96 -1.74
N ILE A 65 -9.97 3.65 -1.67
CA ILE A 65 -11.08 2.90 -2.26
C ILE A 65 -11.95 2.29 -1.16
N VAL A 66 -13.19 2.00 -1.50
CA VAL A 66 -14.05 1.09 -0.74
C VAL A 66 -14.02 -0.25 -1.47
N ARG A 67 -13.52 -1.29 -0.81
CA ARG A 67 -13.41 -2.62 -1.42
C ARG A 67 -14.80 -3.15 -1.80
N SER A 68 -14.88 -3.80 -2.96
CA SER A 68 -16.12 -4.41 -3.44
C SER A 68 -16.65 -5.44 -2.43
N THR A 69 -17.98 -5.54 -2.34
CA THR A 69 -18.61 -6.45 -1.39
C THR A 69 -18.58 -7.88 -1.91
N ASN A 70 -17.85 -8.75 -1.22
CA ASN A 70 -17.76 -10.19 -1.52
C ASN A 70 -17.86 -11.00 -0.23
N GLU A 71 -18.78 -11.97 -0.19
CA GLU A 71 -19.00 -12.83 0.99
C GLU A 71 -17.76 -13.67 1.36
N ASN A 72 -16.87 -13.92 0.41
CA ASN A 72 -15.62 -14.66 0.61
C ASN A 72 -14.40 -13.77 0.88
N ASP A 73 -14.56 -12.43 0.86
CA ASP A 73 -13.48 -11.50 1.20
C ASP A 73 -13.67 -10.98 2.63
N ARG A 74 -12.69 -11.30 3.49
CA ARG A 74 -12.68 -10.85 4.90
C ARG A 74 -12.53 -9.33 5.06
N HIS A 75 -12.16 -8.64 3.98
CA HIS A 75 -11.96 -7.20 3.91
C HIS A 75 -13.00 -6.49 3.03
N SER A 76 -14.03 -7.21 2.59
CA SER A 76 -15.19 -6.71 1.87
C SER A 76 -15.78 -5.45 2.52
N GLY A 77 -15.99 -4.39 1.73
CA GLY A 77 -16.57 -3.13 2.18
C GLY A 77 -15.67 -2.22 3.04
N GLN A 78 -14.41 -2.59 3.28
CA GLN A 78 -13.47 -1.76 4.04
C GLN A 78 -12.87 -0.64 3.18
N ILE A 79 -12.46 0.45 3.83
CA ILE A 79 -11.61 1.47 3.20
C ILE A 79 -10.20 0.92 3.09
N SER A 80 -9.59 1.00 1.91
CA SER A 80 -8.21 0.58 1.68
C SER A 80 -7.47 1.51 0.73
N LEU A 81 -6.15 1.39 0.71
CA LEU A 81 -5.34 1.82 -0.43
C LEU A 81 -5.72 0.97 -1.65
N PRO A 82 -5.58 1.51 -2.88
CA PRO A 82 -5.69 0.70 -4.09
C PRO A 82 -4.54 -0.31 -4.16
N GLY A 83 -4.83 -1.46 -4.75
CA GLY A 83 -3.88 -2.56 -4.85
C GLY A 83 -4.49 -3.92 -4.54
N GLY A 84 -3.67 -4.95 -4.69
CA GLY A 84 -4.18 -6.31 -4.61
C GLY A 84 -3.09 -7.37 -4.67
N LYS A 85 -3.51 -8.56 -5.07
CA LYS A 85 -2.69 -9.77 -5.01
C LYS A 85 -1.66 -9.74 -6.14
N LYS A 86 -0.43 -10.19 -5.85
CA LYS A 86 0.57 -10.44 -6.89
C LYS A 86 0.14 -11.59 -7.81
N GLU A 87 0.21 -11.34 -9.11
CA GLU A 87 0.05 -12.36 -10.15
C GLU A 87 1.39 -12.94 -10.60
N GLU A 88 1.35 -14.07 -11.31
CA GLU A 88 2.54 -14.70 -11.90
C GLU A 88 3.12 -13.86 -13.05
N SER A 89 2.26 -13.10 -13.72
CA SER A 89 2.59 -12.13 -14.78
C SER A 89 3.34 -10.89 -14.26
N ASP A 90 3.19 -10.56 -12.98
CA ASP A 90 3.84 -9.41 -12.36
C ASP A 90 5.33 -9.72 -12.10
N GLN A 91 6.22 -8.94 -12.70
CA GLN A 91 7.68 -9.04 -12.55
C GLN A 91 8.13 -8.71 -11.12
N ASP A 92 7.48 -7.73 -10.49
CA ASP A 92 7.77 -7.29 -9.13
C ASP A 92 6.52 -6.72 -8.45
N PHE A 93 6.67 -6.30 -7.19
CA PHE A 93 5.59 -5.70 -6.41
C PHE A 93 5.18 -4.31 -6.88
N ALA A 94 6.06 -3.56 -7.55
CA ALA A 94 5.72 -2.26 -8.09
C ALA A 94 4.75 -2.41 -9.28
N GLN A 95 5.00 -3.39 -10.15
CA GLN A 95 4.09 -3.76 -11.22
C GLN A 95 2.74 -4.24 -10.68
N THR A 96 2.73 -5.12 -9.67
CA THR A 96 1.47 -5.54 -8.99
C THR A 96 0.67 -4.33 -8.51
N ALA A 97 1.30 -3.42 -7.77
CA ALA A 97 0.61 -2.23 -7.24
C ALA A 97 0.06 -1.34 -8.36
N LYS A 98 0.82 -1.16 -9.46
CA LYS A 98 0.40 -0.35 -10.61
C LYS A 98 -0.78 -0.95 -11.36
N ARG A 99 -0.70 -2.23 -11.71
CA ARG A 99 -1.74 -2.97 -12.42
C ARG A 99 -3.05 -2.95 -11.63
N GLU A 100 -3.01 -3.36 -10.36
CA GLU A 100 -4.20 -3.38 -9.50
C GLU A 100 -4.81 -1.98 -9.32
N THR A 101 -3.96 -0.95 -9.13
CA THR A 101 -4.44 0.44 -9.05
C THR A 101 -5.12 0.87 -10.36
N SER A 102 -4.56 0.48 -11.51
CA SER A 102 -5.14 0.75 -12.83
C SER A 102 -6.50 0.05 -13.00
N GLU A 103 -6.62 -1.22 -12.62
CA GLU A 103 -7.87 -1.99 -12.68
C GLU A 103 -8.96 -1.41 -11.76
N GLU A 104 -8.61 -1.02 -10.54
CA GLU A 104 -9.56 -0.51 -9.54
C GLU A 104 -9.98 0.95 -9.78
N MET A 105 -9.08 1.79 -10.30
CA MET A 105 -9.28 3.23 -10.42
C MET A 105 -9.36 3.75 -11.86
N GLY A 106 -9.04 2.93 -12.86
CA GLY A 106 -8.98 3.33 -14.26
C GLY A 106 -7.87 4.34 -14.57
N VAL A 107 -6.75 4.29 -13.83
CA VAL A 107 -5.60 5.19 -14.03
C VAL A 107 -4.50 4.49 -14.83
N ASP A 108 -3.93 5.17 -15.82
CA ASP A 108 -2.85 4.61 -16.63
C ASP A 108 -1.60 4.29 -15.77
N GLU A 109 -0.90 3.21 -16.12
CA GLU A 109 0.26 2.69 -15.36
C GLU A 109 1.56 3.50 -15.58
N HIS A 110 1.50 4.66 -16.25
CA HIS A 110 2.66 5.42 -16.74
C HIS A 110 3.39 6.30 -15.71
N TYR A 111 3.16 6.12 -14.41
CA TYR A 111 3.76 6.94 -13.35
C TYR A 111 4.99 6.33 -12.67
#